data_AF-A0A3D9XSG1-F1
#
_entry.id   AF-A0A3D9XSG1-F1
#
_cell.length_a   1.000
_cell.length_b   1.000
_cell.length_c   1.000
_cell.angle_alpha   90.00
_cell.angle_beta   90.00
_cell.angle_gamma   90.00
#
_symmetry.space_group_name_H-M   'P 1'
#
loop_
_entity.id
_entity.type
_entity.pdbx_description
1 polymer ?
#
loop_
_entity_poly.entity_id
_entity_poly.type
_entity_poly.pdbx_seq_one_letter_code
_entity_poly.pdbx_strand_id
1 'polypeptide(L)'
;MSAASPEPWPGARSEARPAVPPPAPVAVSVPAAGDDTARRIAAAMAPLDPALVLLFGMPAEGLPALGGALREALGQGCRIVGCSSVGEIGPGGYCAQTVTALGFPSASFRVGVCVLRDQALVPVSEWMATLRRFHGDFRPDLRRSSFGVLLADALARQEDVLTATLDAAIPGLPIVGGSSAEGMGFGPTCQMVDGAAHPGAALFLLVETDLAAAEVSFQHFSPTDRRAVVTAADRHNRIILELNDEPAAQEYARLAGIPVEALTPTEFARHPLLLRTGKRHHVRAIRAITPEGGLQLLSGIEAGSILTLGRAMDMTRGFAEALDALPRPPLMVLGFDCVLRRLALERAGMDGQMSELLARYRVAGFNTYGEQHSGMHVNQTFVGMALMPPAPG
;
A
#
# COMPACT_ATOMS: atom_id res chain seq x y z
N MET A 1 29.73 -12.54 33.63
CA MET A 1 28.76 -11.53 33.15
C MET A 1 29.39 -10.83 31.96
N SER A 2 29.11 -11.32 30.75
CA SER A 2 29.56 -10.70 29.50
C SER A 2 28.37 -9.90 28.97
N ALA A 3 28.40 -8.58 29.13
CA ALA A 3 27.44 -7.70 28.50
C ALA A 3 27.71 -7.74 26.99
N ALA A 4 26.90 -8.51 26.25
CA ALA A 4 26.87 -8.42 24.81
C ALA A 4 26.48 -6.98 24.44
N SER A 5 27.37 -6.27 23.77
CA SER A 5 27.06 -4.96 23.19
C SER A 5 25.88 -5.13 22.23
N PRO A 6 24.83 -4.29 22.30
CA PRO A 6 23.77 -4.33 21.30
C PRO A 6 24.39 -4.11 19.92
N GLU A 7 23.99 -4.93 18.93
CA GLU A 7 24.41 -4.75 17.54
C GLU A 7 24.17 -3.30 17.11
N PRO A 8 25.10 -2.67 16.37
CA PRO A 8 24.93 -1.30 15.94
C PRO A 8 23.68 -1.17 15.06
N TRP A 9 22.91 -0.11 15.33
CA TRP A 9 21.75 0.27 14.54
C TRP A 9 22.09 0.34 13.03
N PRO A 10 21.25 -0.18 12.12
CA PRO A 10 21.48 -0.03 10.69
C PRO A 10 21.44 1.46 10.30
N GLY A 11 22.60 2.09 10.09
CA GLY A 11 22.63 3.55 9.96
C GLY A 11 23.93 4.27 9.58
N ALA A 12 24.98 3.58 9.11
CA ALA A 12 26.27 4.21 8.77
C ALA A 12 26.53 4.36 7.26
N ARG A 13 25.52 4.73 6.45
CA ARG A 13 25.76 5.10 5.04
C ARG A 13 25.85 6.62 4.91
N SER A 14 27.05 7.09 4.57
CA SER A 14 27.30 8.48 4.17
C SER A 14 26.59 8.76 2.83
N GLU A 15 25.65 9.69 2.83
CA GLU A 15 24.99 10.16 1.61
C GLU A 15 25.96 11.01 0.78
N ALA A 16 26.56 10.45 -0.27
CA ALA A 16 27.16 11.24 -1.32
C ALA A 16 26.03 11.90 -2.14
N ARG A 17 25.79 13.20 -1.95
CA ARG A 17 24.84 13.97 -2.76
C ARG A 17 25.40 14.20 -4.17
N PRO A 18 24.69 13.85 -5.25
CA PRO A 18 25.06 14.28 -6.59
C PRO A 18 25.02 15.81 -6.70
N ALA A 19 25.90 16.37 -7.54
CA ALA A 19 26.12 17.82 -7.68
C ALA A 19 24.90 18.60 -8.23
N VAL A 20 24.00 17.92 -8.96
CA VAL A 20 22.63 18.37 -9.27
C VAL A 20 21.74 17.11 -9.29
N PRO A 21 20.75 16.97 -8.39
CA PRO A 21 19.85 15.81 -8.41
C PRO A 21 18.92 15.90 -9.64
N PRO A 22 18.58 14.76 -10.28
CA PRO A 22 17.59 14.75 -11.36
C PRO A 22 16.23 15.27 -10.85
N PRO A 23 15.31 15.72 -11.75
CA PRO A 23 13.95 16.06 -11.36
C PRO A 23 13.32 14.89 -10.60
N ALA A 24 13.05 15.11 -9.31
CA ALA A 24 12.57 14.08 -8.40
C ALA A 24 11.17 14.44 -7.91
N PRO A 25 10.35 13.44 -7.56
CA PRO A 25 9.09 13.71 -6.89
C PRO A 25 9.30 14.44 -5.56
N VAL A 26 8.32 15.26 -5.18
CA VAL A 26 8.29 15.99 -3.91
C VAL A 26 7.03 15.65 -3.16
N ALA A 27 7.14 15.43 -1.86
CA ALA A 27 6.02 15.22 -0.97
C ALA A 27 5.87 16.39 0.01
N VAL A 28 4.64 16.79 0.29
CA VAL A 28 4.28 17.70 1.37
C VAL A 28 3.07 17.16 2.12
N SER A 29 2.99 17.43 3.42
CA SER A 29 1.80 17.15 4.22
C SER A 29 1.29 18.45 4.82
N VAL A 30 0.01 18.74 4.59
CA VAL A 30 -0.64 19.96 5.09
C VAL A 30 -1.85 19.58 5.95
N PRO A 31 -2.22 20.38 6.96
CA PRO A 31 -3.40 20.09 7.78
C PRO A 31 -4.66 19.96 6.93
N ALA A 32 -5.46 18.91 7.15
CA ALA A 32 -6.66 18.63 6.35
C ALA A 32 -7.82 19.60 6.62
N ALA A 33 -7.81 20.27 7.77
CA ALA A 33 -8.85 21.21 8.21
C ALA A 33 -8.56 22.67 7.85
N GLY A 34 -7.48 22.97 7.12
CA GLY A 34 -7.11 24.35 6.80
C GLY A 34 -7.81 24.87 5.54
N ASP A 35 -8.37 26.08 5.60
CA ASP A 35 -8.96 26.77 4.45
C ASP A 35 -7.92 27.13 3.36
N ASP A 36 -6.62 26.99 3.66
CA ASP A 36 -5.52 27.26 2.74
C ASP A 36 -4.82 26.00 2.21
N THR A 37 -5.42 24.82 2.41
CA THR A 37 -4.91 23.50 1.98
C THR A 37 -4.52 23.49 0.51
N ALA A 38 -5.45 23.83 -0.39
CA ALA A 38 -5.22 23.88 -1.84
C ALA A 38 -4.08 24.84 -2.21
N ARG A 39 -4.06 26.04 -1.61
CA ARG A 39 -3.04 27.07 -1.88
C ARG A 39 -1.64 26.60 -1.46
N ARG A 40 -1.51 25.95 -0.29
CA ARG A 40 -0.22 25.44 0.20
C ARG A 40 0.31 24.32 -0.70
N ILE A 41 -0.55 23.39 -1.08
CA ILE A 41 -0.17 22.30 -1.99
C ILE A 41 0.22 22.88 -3.35
N ALA A 42 -0.60 23.75 -3.95
CA ALA A 42 -0.30 24.38 -5.24
C ALA A 42 1.03 25.13 -5.22
N ALA A 43 1.31 25.91 -4.18
CA ALA A 43 2.57 26.64 -4.04
C ALA A 43 3.79 25.71 -3.95
N ALA A 44 3.65 24.56 -3.29
CA ALA A 44 4.72 23.56 -3.20
C ALA A 44 4.92 22.79 -4.52
N MET A 45 3.84 22.57 -5.28
CA MET A 45 3.87 21.79 -6.51
C MET A 45 4.24 22.62 -7.76
N ALA A 46 3.90 23.91 -7.80
CA ALA A 46 4.12 24.76 -8.96
C ALA A 46 5.58 24.78 -9.48
N PRO A 47 6.63 24.82 -8.63
CA PRO A 47 8.02 24.78 -9.12
C PRO A 47 8.41 23.50 -9.85
N LEU A 48 7.65 22.41 -9.70
CA LEU A 48 7.93 21.12 -10.33
C LEU A 48 7.38 21.01 -11.76
N ASP A 49 6.43 21.89 -12.13
CA ASP A 49 5.59 21.71 -13.32
C ASP A 49 5.08 20.25 -13.42
N PRO A 50 4.23 19.78 -12.50
CA PRO A 50 4.00 18.35 -12.31
C PRO A 50 3.11 17.75 -13.42
N ALA A 51 3.46 16.56 -13.92
CA ALA A 51 2.56 15.74 -14.73
C ALA A 51 1.48 15.05 -13.87
N LEU A 52 1.77 14.80 -12.59
CA LEU A 52 0.86 14.15 -11.65
C LEU A 52 1.00 14.78 -10.27
N VAL A 53 -0.12 14.98 -9.59
CA VAL A 53 -0.19 15.14 -8.14
C VAL A 53 -1.07 14.03 -7.56
N LEU A 54 -0.50 13.20 -6.69
CA LEU A 54 -1.24 12.23 -5.88
C LEU A 54 -1.63 12.86 -4.55
N LEU A 55 -2.89 12.67 -4.13
CA LEU A 55 -3.42 13.16 -2.86
C LEU A 55 -3.92 12.01 -1.99
N PHE A 56 -3.45 11.95 -0.75
CA PHE A 56 -3.96 11.03 0.26
C PHE A 56 -4.41 11.84 1.48
N GLY A 57 -5.66 11.69 1.86
CA GLY A 57 -6.21 12.43 3.00
C GLY A 57 -7.72 12.57 2.94
N MET A 58 -8.25 13.21 3.97
CA MET A 58 -9.67 13.58 4.10
C MET A 58 -9.77 15.08 4.40
N PRO A 59 -9.60 15.96 3.39
CA PRO A 59 -9.75 17.40 3.59
C PRO A 59 -11.18 17.76 3.99
N ALA A 60 -11.34 18.79 4.83
CA ALA A 60 -12.65 19.23 5.31
C ALA A 60 -13.61 19.67 4.18
N GLU A 61 -13.07 20.24 3.10
CA GLU A 61 -13.80 20.62 1.89
C GLU A 61 -14.13 19.44 0.96
N GLY A 62 -13.57 18.25 1.22
CA GLY A 62 -13.69 17.05 0.40
C GLY A 62 -12.65 16.97 -0.73
N LEU A 63 -12.19 15.75 -1.02
CA LEU A 63 -11.19 15.50 -2.07
C LEU A 63 -11.59 16.06 -3.45
N PRO A 64 -12.86 15.98 -3.90
CA PRO A 64 -13.29 16.58 -5.16
C PRO A 64 -13.05 18.09 -5.24
N ALA A 65 -13.39 18.84 -4.18
CA ALA A 65 -13.19 20.30 -4.15
C ALA A 65 -11.70 20.66 -4.20
N LEU A 66 -10.89 19.99 -3.36
CA LEU A 66 -9.44 20.16 -3.36
C LEU A 66 -8.82 19.82 -4.73
N GLY A 67 -9.24 18.71 -5.33
CA GLY A 67 -8.76 18.27 -6.64
C GLY A 67 -9.08 19.25 -7.75
N GLY A 68 -10.29 19.84 -7.74
CA GLY A 68 -10.70 20.88 -8.68
C GLY A 68 -9.86 22.14 -8.54
N ALA A 69 -9.66 22.62 -7.30
CA ALA A 69 -8.85 23.81 -7.03
C ALA A 69 -7.39 23.64 -7.46
N LEU A 70 -6.80 22.45 -7.23
CA LEU A 70 -5.45 22.15 -7.67
C LEU A 70 -5.32 22.04 -9.20
N ARG A 71 -6.34 21.48 -9.87
CA ARG A 71 -6.37 21.41 -11.33
C ARG A 71 -6.46 22.80 -11.97
N GLU A 72 -7.20 23.72 -11.36
CA GLU A 72 -7.25 25.11 -11.78
C GLU A 72 -5.88 25.80 -11.59
N ALA A 73 -5.24 25.60 -10.43
CA ALA A 73 -3.98 26.25 -10.10
C ALA A 73 -2.75 25.72 -10.86
N LEU A 74 -2.70 24.41 -11.13
CA LEU A 74 -1.54 23.74 -11.77
C LEU A 74 -1.72 23.52 -13.28
N GLY A 75 -2.92 23.76 -13.81
CA GLY A 75 -3.21 23.67 -15.23
C GLY A 75 -3.54 22.26 -15.73
N GLN A 76 -3.98 22.19 -16.98
CA GLN A 76 -4.56 20.96 -17.58
C GLN A 76 -3.52 19.87 -17.88
N GLY A 77 -2.23 20.23 -17.96
CA GLY A 77 -1.11 19.30 -18.15
C GLY A 77 -0.82 18.44 -16.92
N CYS A 78 -1.30 18.85 -15.75
CA CYS A 78 -1.20 18.10 -14.51
C CYS A 78 -2.44 17.22 -14.32
N ARG A 79 -2.25 15.94 -14.01
CA ARG A 79 -3.31 15.04 -13.51
C ARG A 79 -3.38 15.16 -12.00
N ILE A 80 -4.58 15.35 -11.45
CA ILE A 80 -4.78 15.32 -9.99
C ILE A 80 -5.52 14.03 -9.67
N VAL A 81 -4.93 13.16 -8.87
CA VAL A 81 -5.55 11.87 -8.49
C VAL A 81 -5.44 11.71 -7.00
N GLY A 82 -6.49 11.24 -6.33
CA GLY A 82 -6.42 11.03 -4.91
C GLY A 82 -7.42 10.03 -4.38
N CYS A 83 -7.16 9.58 -3.15
CA CYS A 83 -8.07 8.70 -2.45
C CYS A 83 -8.17 9.05 -0.96
N SER A 84 -9.28 8.66 -0.34
CA SER A 84 -9.42 8.70 1.11
C SER A 84 -8.40 7.79 1.79
N SER A 85 -7.92 8.20 2.97
CA SER A 85 -6.95 7.46 3.77
C SER A 85 -7.40 7.33 5.22
N VAL A 86 -6.87 6.32 5.92
CA VAL A 86 -7.00 6.15 7.37
C VAL A 86 -5.87 6.82 8.15
N GLY A 87 -4.76 7.11 7.46
CA GLY A 87 -3.61 7.85 7.96
C GLY A 87 -2.65 8.06 6.81
N GLU A 88 -1.71 8.99 6.95
CA GLU A 88 -0.81 9.37 5.87
C GLU A 88 0.66 9.09 6.25
N ILE A 89 1.51 9.04 5.24
CA ILE A 89 2.96 9.01 5.39
C ILE A 89 3.50 10.25 4.68
N GLY A 90 3.93 11.24 5.46
CA GLY A 90 4.51 12.48 4.98
C GLY A 90 6.03 12.50 5.05
N PRO A 91 6.67 13.63 4.71
CA PRO A 91 8.13 13.79 4.78
C PRO A 91 8.73 13.55 6.17
N GLY A 92 7.93 13.68 7.24
CA GLY A 92 8.32 13.40 8.62
C GLY A 92 7.99 11.99 9.11
N GLY A 93 7.50 11.09 8.25
CA GLY A 93 7.00 9.77 8.61
C GLY A 93 5.48 9.75 8.80
N TYR A 94 4.97 8.97 9.76
CA TYR A 94 3.52 8.86 9.95
C TYR A 94 2.90 10.20 10.35
N CYS A 95 1.76 10.51 9.74
CA CYS A 95 0.94 11.64 10.12
C CYS A 95 -0.55 11.27 10.08
N ALA A 96 -1.38 12.15 10.63
CA ALA A 96 -2.82 12.00 10.70
C ALA A 96 -3.46 13.38 10.62
N GLN A 97 -4.72 13.44 10.19
CA GLN A 97 -5.46 14.69 9.99
C GLN A 97 -4.74 15.63 9.00
N THR A 98 -4.06 15.05 8.02
CA THR A 98 -3.36 15.77 6.97
C THR A 98 -3.88 15.40 5.59
N VAL A 99 -3.56 16.23 4.62
CA VAL A 99 -3.51 15.79 3.22
C VAL A 99 -2.04 15.72 2.83
N THR A 100 -1.59 14.53 2.47
CA THR A 100 -0.26 14.32 1.89
C THR A 100 -0.38 14.38 0.38
N ALA A 101 0.36 15.30 -0.22
CA ALA A 101 0.42 15.54 -1.66
C ALA A 101 1.79 15.16 -2.20
N LEU A 102 1.84 14.36 -3.26
CA LEU A 102 3.07 13.94 -3.96
C LEU A 102 3.03 14.46 -5.39
N GLY A 103 3.95 15.36 -5.74
CA GLY A 103 4.10 15.90 -7.10
C GLY A 103 5.18 15.18 -7.88
N PHE A 104 4.89 14.81 -9.13
CA PHE A 104 5.80 14.15 -10.05
C PHE A 104 6.10 15.08 -11.24
N PRO A 105 7.35 15.52 -11.46
CA PRO A 105 7.69 16.55 -12.44
C PRO A 105 7.47 16.10 -13.90
N SER A 106 6.87 16.95 -14.73
CA SER A 106 6.56 16.64 -16.14
C SER A 106 7.80 16.32 -16.98
N ALA A 107 8.95 16.91 -16.63
CA ALA A 107 10.23 16.68 -17.29
C ALA A 107 10.66 15.20 -17.26
N SER A 108 10.29 14.47 -16.22
CA SER A 108 10.74 13.09 -15.96
C SER A 108 9.60 12.08 -15.90
N PHE A 109 8.34 12.52 -15.84
CA PHE A 109 7.19 11.65 -15.65
C PHE A 109 6.10 11.86 -16.70
N ARG A 110 5.55 10.75 -17.17
CA ARG A 110 4.33 10.70 -17.97
C ARG A 110 3.35 9.74 -17.29
N VAL A 111 2.09 10.15 -17.18
CA VAL A 111 1.06 9.36 -16.48
C VAL A 111 -0.18 9.17 -17.36
N GLY A 112 -0.70 7.95 -17.35
CA GLY A 112 -2.06 7.64 -17.79
C GLY A 112 -2.92 7.29 -16.59
N VAL A 113 -4.21 7.65 -16.62
CA VAL A 113 -5.16 7.31 -15.55
C VAL A 113 -6.32 6.53 -16.16
N CYS A 114 -6.62 5.37 -15.58
CA CYS A 114 -7.72 4.50 -15.95
C CYS A 114 -8.64 4.30 -14.74
N VAL A 115 -9.92 4.63 -14.92
CA VAL A 115 -10.95 4.41 -13.89
C VAL A 115 -11.65 3.08 -14.15
N LEU A 116 -11.48 2.14 -13.22
CA LEU A 116 -12.10 0.83 -13.26
C LEU A 116 -13.37 0.87 -12.42
N ARG A 117 -14.52 1.06 -13.06
CA ARG A 117 -15.82 1.23 -12.41
C ARG A 117 -16.36 -0.08 -11.84
N ASP A 118 -17.32 0.06 -10.93
CA ASP A 118 -18.13 -1.04 -10.39
C ASP A 118 -17.30 -2.17 -9.77
N GLN A 119 -16.33 -1.80 -8.92
CA GLN A 119 -15.40 -2.74 -8.29
C GLN A 119 -16.10 -3.87 -7.53
N ALA A 120 -17.23 -3.59 -6.89
CA ALA A 120 -18.02 -4.60 -6.19
C ALA A 120 -18.69 -5.63 -7.12
N LEU A 121 -18.94 -5.27 -8.40
CA LEU A 121 -19.59 -6.12 -9.39
C LEU A 121 -18.59 -6.96 -10.21
N VAL A 122 -17.32 -6.56 -10.21
CA VAL A 122 -16.22 -7.31 -10.85
C VAL A 122 -16.46 -7.58 -12.34
N PRO A 123 -16.66 -6.56 -13.19
CA PRO A 123 -16.84 -6.72 -14.64
C PRO A 123 -15.51 -7.07 -15.36
N VAL A 124 -14.93 -8.24 -15.04
CA VAL A 124 -13.58 -8.67 -15.47
C VAL A 124 -13.35 -8.48 -16.96
N SER A 125 -14.29 -8.90 -17.81
CA SER A 125 -14.15 -8.79 -19.27
C SER A 125 -14.03 -7.34 -19.75
N GLU A 126 -14.79 -6.43 -19.13
CA GLU A 126 -14.75 -4.99 -19.45
C GLU A 126 -13.45 -4.35 -18.96
N TRP A 127 -13.04 -4.66 -17.73
CA TRP A 127 -11.75 -4.22 -17.20
C TRP A 127 -10.59 -4.69 -18.07
N MET A 128 -10.57 -5.98 -18.43
CA MET A 128 -9.57 -6.56 -19.32
C MET A 128 -9.47 -5.83 -20.67
N ALA A 129 -10.61 -5.57 -21.31
CA ALA A 129 -10.63 -4.85 -22.58
C ALA A 129 -10.16 -3.39 -22.42
N THR A 130 -10.61 -2.72 -21.36
CA THR A 130 -10.25 -1.33 -21.06
C THR A 130 -8.76 -1.19 -20.77
N LEU A 131 -8.20 -2.06 -19.93
CA LEU A 131 -6.79 -2.04 -19.54
C LEU A 131 -5.86 -2.34 -20.71
N ARG A 132 -6.19 -3.33 -21.55
CA ARG A 132 -5.40 -3.64 -22.75
C ARG A 132 -5.39 -2.47 -23.74
N ARG A 133 -6.56 -1.86 -23.99
CA ARG A 133 -6.65 -0.67 -24.86
C ARG A 133 -5.86 0.49 -24.26
N PHE A 134 -6.09 0.79 -22.98
CA PHE A 134 -5.39 1.86 -22.26
C PHE A 134 -3.86 1.70 -22.32
N HIS A 135 -3.34 0.51 -22.06
CA HIS A 135 -1.90 0.23 -22.17
C HIS A 135 -1.38 0.36 -23.61
N GLY A 136 -2.14 -0.16 -24.58
CA GLY A 136 -1.82 -0.07 -26.01
C GLY A 136 -1.82 1.36 -26.55
N ASP A 137 -2.68 2.24 -26.03
CA ASP A 137 -2.75 3.66 -26.38
C ASP A 137 -1.66 4.46 -25.67
N PHE A 138 -1.31 4.11 -24.43
CA PHE A 138 -0.23 4.75 -23.68
C PHE A 138 1.15 4.52 -24.31
N ARG A 139 1.38 3.34 -24.92
CA ARG A 139 2.63 2.96 -25.60
C ARG A 139 3.89 3.28 -24.77
N PRO A 140 4.15 2.54 -23.67
CA PRO A 140 5.32 2.79 -22.86
C PRO A 140 6.63 2.66 -23.66
N ASP A 141 7.56 3.58 -23.45
CA ASP A 141 8.91 3.48 -24.00
C ASP A 141 9.71 2.44 -23.19
N LEU A 142 10.14 1.37 -23.84
CA LEU A 142 10.90 0.27 -23.22
C LEU A 142 12.28 0.70 -22.69
N ARG A 143 12.77 1.89 -23.07
CA ARG A 143 14.01 2.47 -22.53
C ARG A 143 13.80 3.17 -21.19
N ARG A 144 12.55 3.36 -20.77
CA ARG A 144 12.14 4.04 -19.54
C ARG A 144 11.56 3.03 -18.56
N SER A 145 11.60 3.34 -17.27
CA SER A 145 10.89 2.54 -16.27
C SER A 145 9.39 2.79 -16.42
N SER A 146 8.60 1.72 -16.36
CA SER A 146 7.13 1.81 -16.29
C SER A 146 6.61 0.97 -15.14
N PHE A 147 5.66 1.51 -14.38
CA PHE A 147 5.00 0.82 -13.28
C PHE A 147 3.55 1.28 -13.12
N GLY A 148 2.75 0.44 -12.48
CA GLY A 148 1.37 0.73 -12.12
C GLY A 148 1.23 1.17 -10.67
N VAL A 149 0.31 2.10 -10.44
CA VAL A 149 -0.20 2.43 -9.11
C VAL A 149 -1.69 2.11 -9.05
N LEU A 150 -2.10 1.30 -8.09
CA LEU A 150 -3.49 0.90 -7.90
C LEU A 150 -4.06 1.47 -6.59
N LEU A 151 -5.13 2.25 -6.70
CA LEU A 151 -5.89 2.74 -5.56
C LEU A 151 -7.27 2.06 -5.60
N ALA A 152 -7.45 1.07 -4.73
CA ALA A 152 -8.65 0.24 -4.72
C ALA A 152 -9.66 0.72 -3.66
N ASP A 153 -10.95 0.52 -3.92
CA ASP A 153 -11.99 0.64 -2.91
C ASP A 153 -11.93 -0.58 -1.97
N ALA A 154 -11.62 -0.35 -0.68
CA ALA A 154 -11.57 -1.42 0.32
C ALA A 154 -12.95 -2.03 0.64
N LEU A 155 -14.04 -1.26 0.44
CA LEU A 155 -15.40 -1.70 0.73
C LEU A 155 -15.96 -2.64 -0.33
N ALA A 156 -15.42 -2.57 -1.55
CA ALA A 156 -15.81 -3.47 -2.64
C ALA A 156 -15.48 -4.93 -2.33
N ARG A 157 -14.45 -5.20 -1.53
CA ARG A 157 -13.98 -6.55 -1.15
C ARG A 157 -13.63 -7.46 -2.34
N GLN A 158 -13.17 -6.90 -3.46
CA GLN A 158 -12.85 -7.64 -4.69
C GLN A 158 -11.40 -7.41 -5.17
N GLU A 159 -10.50 -7.03 -4.27
CA GLU A 159 -9.13 -6.64 -4.62
C GLU A 159 -8.30 -7.80 -5.18
N ASP A 160 -8.55 -9.03 -4.73
CA ASP A 160 -7.91 -10.23 -5.29
C ASP A 160 -8.24 -10.37 -6.80
N VAL A 161 -9.50 -10.21 -7.18
CA VAL A 161 -9.91 -10.31 -8.60
C VAL A 161 -9.41 -9.11 -9.41
N LEU A 162 -9.47 -7.91 -8.83
CA LEU A 162 -8.94 -6.69 -9.46
C LEU A 162 -7.45 -6.82 -9.79
N THR A 163 -6.64 -7.29 -8.83
CA THR A 163 -5.19 -7.41 -9.00
C THR A 163 -4.85 -8.52 -10.02
N ALA A 164 -5.54 -9.66 -9.96
CA ALA A 164 -5.39 -10.73 -10.95
C ALA A 164 -5.81 -10.29 -12.37
N THR A 165 -6.85 -9.45 -12.47
CA THR A 165 -7.30 -8.90 -13.75
C THR A 165 -6.25 -7.97 -14.37
N LEU A 166 -5.62 -7.13 -13.55
CA LEU A 166 -4.52 -6.25 -13.98
C LEU A 166 -3.30 -7.03 -14.46
N ASP A 167 -2.87 -8.03 -13.68
CA ASP A 167 -1.74 -8.91 -14.04
C ASP A 167 -1.98 -9.65 -15.35
N ALA A 168 -3.21 -10.14 -15.56
CA ALA A 168 -3.61 -10.78 -16.81
C ALA A 168 -3.76 -9.81 -17.99
N ALA A 169 -4.16 -8.55 -17.74
CA ALA A 169 -4.35 -7.54 -18.78
C ALA A 169 -3.02 -6.96 -19.28
N ILE A 170 -2.07 -6.74 -18.36
CA ILE A 170 -0.78 -6.12 -18.64
C ILE A 170 0.35 -6.95 -17.98
N PRO A 171 0.67 -8.14 -18.54
CA PRO A 171 1.63 -9.04 -17.93
C PRO A 171 3.03 -8.41 -17.80
N GLY A 172 3.65 -8.61 -16.63
CA GLY A 172 5.03 -8.18 -16.37
C GLY A 172 5.19 -6.70 -16.00
N LEU A 173 4.11 -5.91 -15.95
CA LEU A 173 4.15 -4.57 -15.40
C LEU A 173 4.25 -4.66 -13.86
N PRO A 174 5.26 -4.04 -13.22
CA PRO A 174 5.30 -3.93 -11.76
C PRO A 174 4.13 -3.07 -11.27
N ILE A 175 3.30 -3.57 -10.35
CA ILE A 175 2.14 -2.85 -9.84
C ILE A 175 2.20 -2.84 -8.31
N VAL A 176 2.14 -1.63 -7.75
CA VAL A 176 2.00 -1.40 -6.30
C VAL A 176 0.71 -0.66 -6.01
N GLY A 177 0.14 -0.83 -4.83
CA GLY A 177 -1.11 -0.17 -4.51
C GLY A 177 -1.59 -0.39 -3.10
N GLY A 178 -2.70 0.28 -2.81
CA GLY A 178 -3.39 0.21 -1.54
C GLY A 178 -4.91 0.22 -1.68
N SER A 179 -5.58 -0.57 -0.86
CA SER A 179 -7.01 -0.42 -0.59
C SER A 179 -7.23 0.76 0.35
N SER A 180 -8.11 1.67 -0.06
CA SER A 180 -8.41 2.93 0.62
C SER A 180 -9.80 2.89 1.24
N ALA A 181 -9.98 3.55 2.39
CA ALA A 181 -11.27 3.84 3.01
C ALA A 181 -11.16 5.01 3.99
N GLU A 182 -12.30 5.58 4.40
CA GLU A 182 -12.34 6.72 5.30
C GLU A 182 -12.19 6.29 6.76
N GLY A 183 -11.08 6.73 7.38
CA GLY A 183 -10.87 6.66 8.83
C GLY A 183 -10.90 5.25 9.41
N MET A 184 -10.58 5.11 10.70
CA MET A 184 -10.45 3.80 11.36
C MET A 184 -11.72 2.93 11.33
N GLY A 185 -12.89 3.52 11.10
CA GLY A 185 -14.18 2.85 11.06
C GLY A 185 -14.51 2.14 9.74
N PHE A 186 -13.61 2.13 8.74
CA PHE A 186 -13.91 1.66 7.38
C PHE A 186 -15.12 2.40 6.78
N GLY A 187 -15.09 3.74 6.86
CA GLY A 187 -16.11 4.60 6.28
C GLY A 187 -16.08 4.61 4.74
N PRO A 188 -17.05 5.31 4.12
CA PRO A 188 -17.17 5.43 2.67
C PRO A 188 -15.84 5.84 2.00
N THR A 189 -15.54 5.22 0.86
CA THR A 189 -14.32 5.54 0.13
C THR A 189 -14.55 6.74 -0.78
N CYS A 190 -13.49 7.53 -1.00
CA CYS A 190 -13.49 8.54 -2.04
C CYS A 190 -12.32 8.26 -2.96
N GLN A 191 -12.60 7.94 -4.22
CA GLN A 191 -11.63 7.91 -5.30
C GLN A 191 -11.87 9.15 -6.17
N MET A 192 -10.83 9.92 -6.46
CA MET A 192 -10.96 11.20 -7.15
C MET A 192 -9.96 11.33 -8.29
N VAL A 193 -10.43 11.81 -9.43
CA VAL A 193 -9.61 12.22 -10.58
C VAL A 193 -10.05 13.61 -11.01
N ASP A 194 -9.12 14.56 -11.04
CA ASP A 194 -9.33 15.93 -11.53
C ASP A 194 -10.50 16.69 -10.88
N GLY A 195 -10.76 16.41 -9.61
CA GLY A 195 -11.89 16.97 -8.87
C GLY A 195 -13.22 16.26 -9.10
N ALA A 196 -13.26 15.17 -9.88
CA ALA A 196 -14.43 14.31 -10.02
C ALA A 196 -14.32 13.08 -9.11
N ALA A 197 -15.38 12.81 -8.34
CA ALA A 197 -15.47 11.60 -7.52
C ALA A 197 -15.90 10.38 -8.36
N HIS A 198 -15.33 9.22 -8.04
CA HIS A 198 -15.60 7.93 -8.66
C HIS A 198 -15.97 6.88 -7.58
N PRO A 199 -17.16 6.97 -6.97
CA PRO A 199 -17.57 6.04 -5.93
C PRO A 199 -17.60 4.60 -6.45
N GLY A 200 -17.09 3.66 -5.66
CA GLY A 200 -17.08 2.23 -6.02
C GLY A 200 -16.10 1.85 -7.14
N ALA A 201 -15.23 2.77 -7.58
CA ALA A 201 -14.21 2.48 -8.59
C ALA A 201 -12.85 2.14 -7.96
N ALA A 202 -11.99 1.49 -8.74
CA ALA A 202 -10.55 1.52 -8.52
C ALA A 202 -9.89 2.49 -9.52
N LEU A 203 -8.84 3.17 -9.08
CA LEU A 203 -8.01 3.99 -9.95
C LEU A 203 -6.72 3.24 -10.26
N PHE A 204 -6.46 3.03 -11.55
CA PHE A 204 -5.19 2.50 -12.02
C PHE A 204 -4.42 3.60 -12.76
N LEU A 205 -3.20 3.88 -12.30
CA LEU A 205 -2.30 4.82 -12.93
C LEU A 205 -1.16 4.04 -13.57
N LEU A 206 -0.85 4.34 -14.82
CA LEU A 206 0.36 3.86 -15.49
C LEU A 206 1.36 5.01 -15.53
N VAL A 207 2.50 4.82 -14.86
CA VAL A 207 3.53 5.84 -14.71
C VAL A 207 4.76 5.41 -15.49
N GLU A 208 5.25 6.28 -16.36
CA GLU A 208 6.50 6.14 -17.10
C GLU A 208 7.50 7.21 -16.63
N THR A 209 8.76 6.81 -16.40
CA THR A 209 9.81 7.71 -15.93
C THR A 209 11.20 7.33 -16.42
N ASP A 210 12.09 8.31 -16.53
CA ASP A 210 13.53 8.12 -16.78
C ASP A 210 14.30 7.66 -15.51
N LEU A 211 13.69 7.78 -14.33
CA LEU A 211 14.23 7.25 -13.09
C LEU A 211 14.24 5.72 -13.09
N ALA A 212 15.14 5.13 -12.29
CA ALA A 212 15.06 3.70 -12.02
C ALA A 212 13.94 3.44 -11.01
N ALA A 213 13.10 2.44 -11.27
CA ALA A 213 12.00 2.03 -10.40
C ALA A 213 12.21 0.60 -9.88
N ALA A 214 11.97 0.37 -8.60
CA ALA A 214 12.01 -0.97 -8.01
C ALA A 214 10.88 -1.15 -7.00
N GLU A 215 10.15 -2.26 -7.12
CA GLU A 215 9.19 -2.66 -6.09
C GLU A 215 9.94 -2.98 -4.79
N VAL A 216 9.39 -2.52 -3.69
CA VAL A 216 9.79 -2.93 -2.35
C VAL A 216 8.58 -3.54 -1.67
N SER A 217 8.79 -4.69 -1.04
CA SER A 217 7.80 -5.30 -0.18
C SER A 217 8.46 -5.83 1.09
N PHE A 218 7.86 -5.53 2.24
CA PHE A 218 8.34 -5.99 3.52
C PHE A 218 7.20 -6.44 4.43
N GLN A 219 7.33 -7.67 4.93
CA GLN A 219 6.49 -8.23 5.99
C GLN A 219 7.37 -8.62 7.17
N HIS A 220 6.92 -8.35 8.38
CA HIS A 220 7.68 -8.56 9.61
C HIS A 220 7.35 -9.91 10.26
N PHE A 221 7.16 -10.95 9.45
CA PHE A 221 6.77 -12.28 9.93
C PHE A 221 7.64 -13.38 9.34
N SER A 222 7.99 -14.35 10.19
CA SER A 222 8.62 -15.61 9.77
C SER A 222 7.64 -16.78 9.96
N PRO A 223 7.67 -17.79 9.08
CA PRO A 223 6.86 -18.99 9.25
C PRO A 223 7.38 -19.84 10.42
N THR A 224 6.45 -20.40 11.19
CA THR A 224 6.75 -21.47 12.16
C THR A 224 6.66 -22.85 11.51
N ASP A 225 6.84 -23.91 12.29
CA ASP A 225 6.61 -25.31 11.91
C ASP A 225 5.13 -25.72 11.99
N ARG A 226 4.28 -24.90 12.62
CA ARG A 226 2.84 -25.17 12.81
C ARG A 226 2.05 -24.78 11.56
N ARG A 227 1.31 -25.75 11.00
CA ARG A 227 0.53 -25.58 9.76
C ARG A 227 -0.90 -26.07 9.94
N ALA A 228 -1.79 -25.52 9.12
CA ALA A 228 -3.16 -25.97 8.97
C ALA A 228 -3.57 -26.02 7.50
N VAL A 229 -4.48 -26.93 7.18
CA VAL A 229 -5.19 -26.97 5.91
C VAL A 229 -6.55 -26.32 6.12
N VAL A 230 -6.92 -25.39 5.23
CA VAL A 230 -8.28 -24.85 5.16
C VAL A 230 -9.17 -25.95 4.60
N THR A 231 -10.00 -26.58 5.43
CA THR A 231 -10.90 -27.66 4.97
C THR A 231 -12.23 -27.12 4.46
N ALA A 232 -12.73 -26.04 5.06
CA ALA A 232 -13.92 -25.32 4.61
C ALA A 232 -13.73 -23.79 4.71
N ALA A 233 -14.18 -23.05 3.69
CA ALA A 233 -14.14 -21.60 3.66
C ALA A 233 -15.31 -21.01 2.87
N ASP A 234 -15.82 -19.87 3.34
CA ASP A 234 -16.66 -18.96 2.57
C ASP A 234 -15.76 -17.90 1.92
N ARG A 235 -15.41 -18.13 0.66
CA ARG A 235 -14.54 -17.25 -0.12
C ARG A 235 -15.13 -15.85 -0.29
N HIS A 236 -16.45 -15.74 -0.47
CA HIS A 236 -17.11 -14.47 -0.77
C HIS A 236 -17.11 -13.55 0.46
N ASN A 237 -17.39 -14.13 1.63
CA ASN A 237 -17.37 -13.39 2.89
C ASN A 237 -16.00 -13.35 3.54
N ARG A 238 -14.96 -13.98 2.96
CA ARG A 238 -13.59 -14.07 3.49
C ARG A 238 -13.54 -14.76 4.86
N ILE A 239 -14.26 -15.87 5.03
CA ILE A 239 -14.33 -16.59 6.30
C ILE A 239 -13.69 -17.97 6.13
N ILE A 240 -12.74 -18.31 6.98
CA ILE A 240 -12.35 -19.72 7.18
C ILE A 240 -13.35 -20.33 8.15
N LEU A 241 -14.06 -21.37 7.72
CA LEU A 241 -15.03 -22.07 8.54
C LEU A 241 -14.33 -23.17 9.35
N GLU A 242 -13.41 -23.89 8.71
CA GLU A 242 -12.69 -25.00 9.32
C GLU A 242 -11.21 -25.02 8.95
N LEU A 243 -10.39 -25.42 9.92
CA LEU A 243 -8.98 -25.72 9.76
C LEU A 243 -8.76 -27.16 10.24
N ASN A 244 -8.09 -27.99 9.44
CA ASN A 244 -7.80 -29.39 9.78
C ASN A 244 -9.04 -30.21 10.20
N ASP A 245 -10.20 -29.98 9.56
CA ASP A 245 -11.49 -30.63 9.88
C ASP A 245 -12.06 -30.27 11.26
N GLU A 246 -11.57 -29.17 11.85
CA GLU A 246 -12.01 -28.63 13.13
C GLU A 246 -12.49 -27.18 12.97
N PRO A 247 -13.39 -26.69 13.85
CA PRO A 247 -13.82 -25.29 13.86
C PRO A 247 -12.63 -24.31 13.87
N ALA A 248 -12.65 -23.35 12.95
CA ALA A 248 -11.46 -22.57 12.63
C ALA A 248 -10.86 -21.80 13.83
N ALA A 249 -11.69 -21.20 14.68
CA ALA A 249 -11.20 -20.46 15.85
C ALA A 249 -10.51 -21.38 16.88
N GLN A 250 -11.08 -22.58 17.10
CA GLN A 250 -10.58 -23.58 18.05
C GLN A 250 -9.24 -24.14 17.57
N GLU A 251 -9.17 -24.51 16.30
CA GLU A 251 -7.93 -25.05 15.74
C GLU A 251 -6.84 -23.98 15.66
N TYR A 252 -7.18 -22.74 15.30
CA TYR A 252 -6.24 -21.63 15.36
C TYR A 252 -5.73 -21.38 16.79
N ALA A 253 -6.62 -21.36 17.79
CA ALA A 253 -6.25 -21.24 19.20
C ALA A 253 -5.25 -22.34 19.62
N ARG A 254 -5.54 -23.59 19.27
CA ARG A 254 -4.67 -24.74 19.54
C ARG A 254 -3.31 -24.58 18.87
N LEU A 255 -3.30 -24.19 17.59
CA LEU A 255 -2.07 -23.96 16.83
C LEU A 255 -1.29 -22.76 17.35
N ALA A 256 -1.94 -21.69 17.80
CA ALA A 256 -1.26 -20.53 18.36
C ALA A 256 -0.72 -20.82 19.77
N GLY A 257 -1.39 -21.69 20.53
CA GLY A 257 -1.15 -21.93 21.95
C GLY A 257 -1.85 -20.89 22.83
N ILE A 258 -2.99 -20.36 22.38
CA ILE A 258 -3.75 -19.28 23.02
C ILE A 258 -5.17 -19.79 23.29
N PRO A 259 -5.74 -19.60 24.49
CA PRO A 259 -7.15 -19.93 24.75
C PRO A 259 -8.08 -19.19 23.78
N VAL A 260 -9.18 -19.82 23.36
CA VAL A 260 -10.13 -19.22 22.39
C VAL A 260 -10.67 -17.88 22.90
N GLU A 261 -10.92 -17.79 24.21
CA GLU A 261 -11.45 -16.61 24.89
C GLU A 261 -10.44 -15.46 24.97
N ALA A 262 -9.15 -15.76 24.80
CA ALA A 262 -8.07 -14.78 24.75
C ALA A 262 -7.74 -14.33 23.32
N LEU A 263 -8.41 -14.89 22.30
CA LEU A 263 -8.22 -14.48 20.91
C LEU A 263 -8.79 -13.08 20.70
N THR A 264 -7.87 -12.13 20.48
CA THR A 264 -8.19 -10.73 20.20
C THR A 264 -7.54 -10.30 18.88
N PRO A 265 -7.96 -9.16 18.29
CA PRO A 265 -7.25 -8.58 17.14
C PRO A 265 -5.75 -8.38 17.37
N THR A 266 -5.33 -8.16 18.62
CA THR A 266 -3.90 -8.09 18.99
C THR A 266 -3.20 -9.42 18.83
N GLU A 267 -3.81 -10.51 19.28
CA GLU A 267 -3.24 -11.86 19.15
C GLU A 267 -3.18 -12.30 17.69
N PHE A 268 -4.22 -12.01 16.90
CA PHE A 268 -4.20 -12.25 15.46
C PHE A 268 -3.07 -11.52 14.74
N ALA A 269 -2.81 -10.26 15.12
CA ALA A 269 -1.72 -9.49 14.54
C ALA A 269 -0.33 -10.02 14.93
N ARG A 270 -0.17 -10.65 16.11
CA ARG A 270 1.09 -11.26 16.58
C ARG A 270 1.35 -12.64 15.98
N HIS A 271 0.28 -13.36 15.67
CA HIS A 271 0.30 -14.75 15.22
C HIS A 271 -0.48 -14.93 13.90
N PRO A 272 -0.10 -14.23 12.80
CA PRO A 272 -0.88 -14.27 11.58
C PRO A 272 -0.82 -15.63 10.90
N LEU A 273 -1.78 -15.90 10.01
CA LEU A 273 -1.70 -17.02 9.08
C LEU A 273 -0.94 -16.60 7.83
N LEU A 274 -0.02 -17.44 7.38
CA LEU A 274 0.83 -17.20 6.21
C LEU A 274 0.49 -18.18 5.10
N LEU A 275 0.11 -17.65 3.94
CA LEU A 275 -0.06 -18.40 2.71
C LEU A 275 1.24 -18.39 1.91
N ARG A 276 1.71 -19.55 1.44
CA ARG A 276 2.92 -19.62 0.61
C ARG A 276 2.57 -19.61 -0.87
N THR A 277 3.05 -18.61 -1.60
CA THR A 277 2.97 -18.53 -3.07
C THR A 277 4.38 -18.56 -3.64
N GLY A 278 4.71 -19.63 -4.37
CA GLY A 278 6.07 -19.88 -4.85
C GLY A 278 7.08 -19.98 -3.70
N LYS A 279 8.02 -19.02 -3.65
CA LYS A 279 9.06 -18.92 -2.60
C LYS A 279 8.72 -17.92 -1.49
N ARG A 280 7.64 -17.16 -1.61
CA ARG A 280 7.26 -16.10 -0.68
C ARG A 280 6.10 -16.54 0.21
N HIS A 281 6.07 -16.02 1.42
CA HIS A 281 4.91 -16.08 2.30
C HIS A 281 4.13 -14.78 2.18
N HIS A 282 2.81 -14.83 2.36
CA HIS A 282 1.92 -13.68 2.36
C HIS A 282 0.99 -13.81 3.54
N VAL A 283 0.82 -12.71 4.28
CA VAL A 283 -0.08 -12.70 5.42
C VAL A 283 -1.54 -12.76 4.96
N ARG A 284 -2.32 -13.59 5.65
CA ARG A 284 -3.78 -13.62 5.67
C ARG A 284 -4.23 -13.14 7.04
N ALA A 285 -4.47 -11.84 7.14
CA ALA A 285 -4.78 -11.20 8.41
C ALA A 285 -6.19 -11.59 8.87
N ILE A 286 -6.28 -12.08 10.10
CA ILE A 286 -7.55 -12.36 10.76
C ILE A 286 -8.05 -11.05 11.39
N ARG A 287 -9.26 -10.64 11.02
CA ARG A 287 -9.96 -9.47 11.55
C ARG A 287 -10.65 -9.80 12.88
N ALA A 288 -11.40 -10.90 12.91
CA ALA A 288 -12.25 -11.27 14.04
C ALA A 288 -12.64 -12.76 13.98
N ILE A 289 -13.25 -13.25 15.06
CA ILE A 289 -13.98 -14.51 15.09
C ILE A 289 -15.45 -14.20 14.74
N THR A 290 -16.08 -15.02 13.90
CA THR A 290 -17.51 -14.91 13.61
C THR A 290 -18.33 -15.51 14.76
N PRO A 291 -19.63 -15.16 14.91
CA PRO A 291 -20.47 -15.75 15.93
C PRO A 291 -20.51 -17.30 15.91
N GLU A 292 -20.32 -17.89 14.73
CA GLU A 292 -20.32 -19.33 14.49
C GLU A 292 -18.94 -19.99 14.72
N GLY A 293 -17.92 -19.23 15.13
CA GLY A 293 -16.57 -19.74 15.39
C GLY A 293 -15.64 -19.78 14.17
N GLY A 294 -16.02 -19.14 13.06
CA GLY A 294 -15.16 -18.97 11.89
C GLY A 294 -14.09 -17.87 12.10
N LEU A 295 -13.05 -17.88 11.29
CA LEU A 295 -12.05 -16.79 11.26
C LEU A 295 -12.36 -15.86 10.08
N GLN A 296 -12.80 -14.64 10.40
CA GLN A 296 -13.01 -13.59 9.41
C GLN A 296 -11.67 -12.98 8.99
N LEU A 297 -11.32 -13.08 7.71
CA LEU A 297 -10.10 -12.53 7.13
C LEU A 297 -10.31 -11.17 6.47
N LEU A 298 -9.20 -10.47 6.24
CA LEU A 298 -9.14 -9.25 5.42
C LEU A 298 -8.83 -9.53 3.93
N SER A 299 -8.40 -10.73 3.56
CA SER A 299 -8.16 -11.17 2.17
C SER A 299 -8.80 -12.53 1.90
N GLY A 300 -9.02 -12.85 0.62
CA GLY A 300 -9.65 -14.12 0.23
C GLY A 300 -8.78 -15.34 0.53
N ILE A 301 -9.44 -16.48 0.74
CA ILE A 301 -8.83 -17.79 0.92
C ILE A 301 -9.73 -18.89 0.36
N GLU A 302 -9.12 -19.98 -0.12
CA GLU A 302 -9.83 -21.11 -0.73
C GLU A 302 -9.61 -22.39 0.08
N ALA A 303 -10.61 -23.27 0.10
CA ALA A 303 -10.46 -24.62 0.63
C ALA A 303 -9.31 -25.36 -0.07
N GLY A 304 -8.59 -26.18 0.68
CA GLY A 304 -7.35 -26.83 0.24
C GLY A 304 -6.08 -25.98 0.42
N SER A 305 -6.21 -24.70 0.76
CA SER A 305 -5.04 -23.86 1.05
C SER A 305 -4.30 -24.33 2.30
N ILE A 306 -2.96 -24.38 2.22
CA ILE A 306 -2.11 -24.66 3.38
C ILE A 306 -1.63 -23.34 3.96
N LEU A 307 -2.00 -23.09 5.21
CA LEU A 307 -1.59 -21.93 5.98
C LEU A 307 -0.54 -22.32 7.02
N THR A 308 0.45 -21.47 7.21
CA THR A 308 1.49 -21.63 8.24
C THR A 308 1.32 -20.55 9.27
N LEU A 309 1.35 -20.90 10.55
CA LEU A 309 1.30 -19.89 11.59
C LEU A 309 2.60 -19.07 11.57
N GLY A 310 2.47 -17.75 11.54
CA GLY A 310 3.56 -16.79 11.55
C GLY A 310 3.98 -16.39 12.97
N ARG A 311 5.21 -15.90 13.07
CA ARG A 311 5.76 -15.26 14.27
C ARG A 311 6.25 -13.87 13.91
N ALA A 312 5.83 -12.87 14.68
CA ALA A 312 6.29 -11.50 14.56
C ALA A 312 7.81 -11.40 14.71
N MET A 313 8.42 -10.57 13.87
CA MET A 313 9.82 -10.18 13.87
C MET A 313 9.92 -8.66 14.11
N ASP A 314 11.14 -8.16 14.29
CA ASP A 314 11.38 -6.72 14.40
C ASP A 314 11.00 -6.00 13.09
N MET A 315 9.94 -5.19 13.16
CA MET A 315 9.42 -4.48 12.01
C MET A 315 10.35 -3.35 11.54
N THR A 316 11.01 -2.67 12.47
CA THR A 316 11.85 -1.51 12.17
C THR A 316 13.18 -1.94 11.53
N ARG A 317 13.84 -2.94 12.09
CA ARG A 317 15.08 -3.49 11.54
C ARG A 317 14.85 -4.08 10.16
N GLY A 318 13.84 -4.94 10.01
CA GLY A 318 13.54 -5.58 8.73
C GLY A 318 13.11 -4.57 7.66
N PHE A 319 12.40 -3.50 8.03
CA PHE A 319 12.07 -2.41 7.12
C PHE A 319 13.32 -1.67 6.63
N ALA A 320 14.24 -1.33 7.55
CA ALA A 320 15.51 -0.70 7.19
C ALA A 320 16.36 -1.59 6.29
N GLU A 321 16.48 -2.88 6.61
CA GLU A 321 17.21 -3.86 5.79
C GLU A 321 16.63 -3.98 4.37
N ALA A 322 15.30 -3.98 4.23
CA ALA A 322 14.64 -4.01 2.94
C ALA A 322 14.95 -2.77 2.08
N LEU A 323 15.05 -1.58 2.68
CA LEU A 323 15.39 -0.35 1.96
C LEU A 323 16.90 -0.17 1.74
N ASP A 324 17.75 -0.64 2.66
CA ASP A 324 19.21 -0.64 2.49
C ASP A 324 19.67 -1.63 1.40
N ALA A 325 18.85 -2.64 1.08
CA ALA A 325 19.07 -3.58 -0.01
C ALA A 325 18.78 -3.00 -1.41
N LEU A 326 18.18 -1.80 -1.50
CA LEU A 326 18.03 -1.10 -2.76
C LEU A 326 19.41 -0.84 -3.38
N PRO A 327 19.55 -0.94 -4.73
CA PRO A 327 20.84 -0.78 -5.38
C PRO A 327 21.41 0.63 -5.22
N ARG A 328 20.54 1.62 -4.99
CA ARG A 328 20.88 3.04 -4.78
C ARG A 328 19.93 3.64 -3.74
N PRO A 329 20.35 4.71 -3.04
CA PRO A 329 19.42 5.48 -2.21
C PRO A 329 18.23 6.00 -3.03
N PRO A 330 16.99 5.83 -2.53
CA PRO A 330 15.81 6.34 -3.22
C PRO A 330 15.77 7.87 -3.18
N LEU A 331 15.32 8.48 -4.27
CA LEU A 331 14.91 9.87 -4.33
C LEU A 331 13.57 10.06 -3.60
N MET A 332 12.68 9.06 -3.71
CA MET A 332 11.42 8.91 -2.98
C MET A 332 11.01 7.44 -3.01
N VAL A 333 10.26 6.98 -2.01
CA VAL A 333 9.51 5.73 -2.06
C VAL A 333 8.01 6.06 -1.98
N LEU A 334 7.24 5.76 -3.03
CA LEU A 334 5.78 5.79 -2.94
C LEU A 334 5.35 4.58 -2.08
N GLY A 335 4.85 4.83 -0.88
CA GLY A 335 4.61 3.79 0.14
C GLY A 335 3.13 3.55 0.46
N PHE A 336 2.76 2.28 0.52
CA PHE A 336 1.47 1.76 0.96
C PHE A 336 1.72 0.89 2.18
N ASP A 337 1.31 1.36 3.36
CA ASP A 337 1.63 0.69 4.62
C ASP A 337 0.39 0.27 5.38
N CYS A 338 0.17 -1.04 5.51
CA CYS A 338 -1.03 -1.56 6.13
C CYS A 338 -1.30 -0.90 7.50
N VAL A 339 -2.54 -0.46 7.73
CA VAL A 339 -2.94 0.15 9.01
C VAL A 339 -2.66 -0.78 10.20
N LEU A 340 -2.76 -2.09 9.99
CA LEU A 340 -2.43 -3.09 11.00
C LEU A 340 -0.95 -3.07 11.43
N ARG A 341 -0.02 -2.66 10.54
CA ARG A 341 1.39 -2.47 10.88
C ARG A 341 1.59 -1.24 11.74
N ARG A 342 0.98 -0.11 11.35
CA ARG A 342 0.99 1.12 12.14
C ARG A 342 0.43 0.91 13.54
N LEU A 343 -0.73 0.26 13.67
CA LEU A 343 -1.33 -0.05 14.97
C LEU A 343 -0.43 -0.95 15.84
N ALA A 344 0.27 -1.90 15.22
CA ALA A 344 1.22 -2.75 15.95
C ALA A 344 2.43 -1.93 16.48
N LEU A 345 2.93 -0.98 15.69
CA LEU A 345 4.01 -0.06 16.09
C LEU A 345 3.58 0.89 17.19
N GLU A 346 2.40 1.51 17.08
CA GLU A 346 1.85 2.43 18.08
C GLU A 346 1.69 1.71 19.43
N ARG A 347 1.18 0.47 19.42
CA ARG A 347 1.06 -0.36 20.63
C ARG A 347 2.40 -0.76 21.24
N ALA A 348 3.44 -0.87 20.40
CA ALA A 348 4.79 -1.16 20.84
C ALA A 348 5.58 0.10 21.26
N GLY A 349 5.02 1.30 21.07
CA GLY A 349 5.72 2.57 21.26
C GLY A 349 6.88 2.78 20.27
N MET A 350 6.80 2.19 19.07
CA MET A 350 7.83 2.21 18.03
C MET A 350 7.45 3.06 16.81
N ASP A 351 6.34 3.79 16.86
CA ASP A 351 5.82 4.64 15.78
C ASP A 351 6.75 5.83 15.47
N GLY A 352 7.35 6.44 16.49
CA GLY A 352 8.35 7.50 16.31
C GLY A 352 9.61 6.99 15.59
N GLN A 353 10.13 5.86 16.04
CA GLN A 353 11.26 5.17 15.41
C GLN A 353 10.98 4.78 13.96
N MET A 354 9.79 4.25 13.67
CA MET A 354 9.40 3.96 12.29
C MET A 354 9.26 5.24 11.46
N SER A 355 8.73 6.32 12.03
CA SER A 355 8.61 7.62 11.34
C SER A 355 9.97 8.19 10.94
N GLU A 356 10.99 8.07 11.79
CA GLU A 356 12.36 8.42 11.44
C GLU A 356 12.91 7.60 10.26
N LEU A 357 12.62 6.30 10.22
CA LEU A 357 12.99 5.44 9.09
C LEU A 357 12.26 5.82 7.80
N LEU A 358 10.94 6.05 7.87
CA LEU A 358 10.13 6.49 6.74
C LEU A 358 10.67 7.82 6.18
N ALA A 359 10.99 8.78 7.05
CA ALA A 359 11.59 10.06 6.66
C ALA A 359 12.99 9.88 6.04
N ARG A 360 13.87 9.07 6.66
CA ARG A 360 15.22 8.77 6.15
C ARG A 360 15.19 8.25 4.73
N TYR A 361 14.29 7.33 4.43
CA TYR A 361 14.15 6.74 3.09
C TYR A 361 13.19 7.50 2.18
N ARG A 362 12.73 8.69 2.60
CA ARG A 362 11.84 9.57 1.81
C ARG A 362 10.58 8.85 1.35
N VAL A 363 10.00 8.07 2.27
CA VAL A 363 8.75 7.39 2.04
C VAL A 363 7.62 8.40 2.14
N ALA A 364 6.76 8.43 1.13
CA ALA A 364 5.55 9.23 1.13
C ALA A 364 4.39 8.41 0.56
N GLY A 365 3.20 8.56 1.14
CA GLY A 365 2.05 7.75 0.78
C GLY A 365 1.01 7.72 1.89
N PHE A 366 0.41 6.55 2.13
CA PHE A 366 -0.66 6.45 3.12
C PHE A 366 -0.80 5.06 3.75
N ASN A 367 -1.54 5.02 4.85
CA ASN A 367 -1.90 3.79 5.52
C ASN A 367 -3.11 3.13 4.85
N THR A 368 -3.01 1.83 4.60
CA THR A 368 -3.94 1.08 3.74
C THR A 368 -4.72 0.00 4.49
N TYR A 369 -5.83 -0.46 3.92
CA TYR A 369 -6.59 -1.61 4.42
C TYR A 369 -6.16 -2.97 3.85
N GLY A 370 -5.10 -2.92 3.06
CA GLY A 370 -4.45 -4.03 2.39
C GLY A 370 -3.73 -3.48 1.16
N GLU A 371 -2.73 -4.21 0.69
CA GLU A 371 -1.80 -3.73 -0.32
C GLU A 371 -1.92 -4.61 -1.56
N GLN A 372 -1.59 -4.07 -2.72
CA GLN A 372 -1.52 -4.82 -3.97
C GLN A 372 -0.06 -4.94 -4.41
N HIS A 373 0.41 -6.17 -4.61
CA HIS A 373 1.78 -6.45 -5.03
C HIS A 373 1.84 -7.81 -5.73
N SER A 374 2.58 -7.88 -6.86
CA SER A 374 2.83 -9.13 -7.59
C SER A 374 1.55 -9.92 -7.92
N GLY A 375 0.50 -9.26 -8.43
CA GLY A 375 -0.75 -9.92 -8.80
C GLY A 375 -1.65 -10.32 -7.62
N MET A 376 -1.28 -9.98 -6.38
CA MET A 376 -2.00 -10.42 -5.17
C MET A 376 -2.45 -9.25 -4.29
N HIS A 377 -3.56 -9.45 -3.60
CA HIS A 377 -3.90 -8.67 -2.41
C HIS A 377 -3.24 -9.29 -1.16
N VAL A 378 -2.51 -8.46 -0.43
CA VAL A 378 -1.76 -8.83 0.76
C VAL A 378 -2.16 -7.94 1.93
N ASN A 379 -1.95 -8.41 3.16
CA ASN A 379 -2.20 -7.64 4.37
C ASN A 379 -0.95 -7.59 5.24
N GLN A 380 -0.94 -6.72 6.25
CA GLN A 380 0.18 -6.52 7.18
C GLN A 380 1.55 -6.39 6.49
N THR A 381 1.55 -5.84 5.29
CA THR A 381 2.73 -5.70 4.44
C THR A 381 2.95 -4.22 4.17
N PHE A 382 4.22 -3.81 4.10
CA PHE A 382 4.56 -2.56 3.45
C PHE A 382 4.84 -2.87 1.99
N VAL A 383 4.20 -2.16 1.07
CA VAL A 383 4.47 -2.24 -0.37
C VAL A 383 4.82 -0.85 -0.85
N GLY A 384 5.82 -0.72 -1.70
CA GLY A 384 6.13 0.58 -2.29
C GLY A 384 6.88 0.48 -3.60
N MET A 385 6.92 1.61 -4.29
CA MET A 385 7.76 1.80 -5.47
C MET A 385 8.89 2.76 -5.11
N ALA A 386 10.12 2.24 -5.05
CA ALA A 386 11.32 3.05 -4.86
C ALA A 386 11.75 3.67 -6.19
N LEU A 387 11.79 4.99 -6.22
CA LEU A 387 12.29 5.78 -7.34
C LEU A 387 13.71 6.21 -7.03
N MET A 388 14.65 5.82 -7.88
CA MET A 388 16.08 6.03 -7.70
C MET A 388 16.66 6.81 -8.87
N PRO A 389 17.85 7.42 -8.73
CA PRO A 389 18.54 8.01 -9.88
C PRO A 389 18.65 7.01 -11.03
N PRO A 390 18.64 7.46 -12.30
CA PRO A 390 18.81 6.57 -13.46
C PRO A 390 20.06 5.68 -13.34
N ALA A 391 20.05 4.51 -13.98
CA ALA A 391 21.26 3.69 -14.05
C ALA A 391 22.38 4.47 -14.75
N PRO A 392 23.64 4.36 -14.29
CA PRO A 392 24.77 4.77 -15.13
C PRO A 392 24.64 4.04 -16.46
N GLY A 393 24.60 4.81 -17.56
CA GLY A 393 24.46 4.28 -18.91
C GLY A 393 25.65 3.46 -19.39
#